data_AF-A0A258FQY3-F1
#
_entry.id   AF-A0A258FQY3-F1
#
_cell.length_a   1.000
_cell.length_b   1.000
_cell.length_c   1.000
_cell.angle_alpha   90.00
_cell.angle_beta   90.00
_cell.angle_gamma   90.00
#
_symmetry.space_group_name_H-M   'P 1'
#
loop_
_entity.id
_entity.type
_entity.pdbx_description
1 polymer ?
#
loop_
_entity_poly.entity_id
_entity_poly.type
_entity_poly.pdbx_seq_one_letter_code
_entity_poly.pdbx_strand_id
1 'polypeptide(L)'
;MAGFGELGDLSGAGVYAIYYFGPFAAYAPITDGGRPIYVGKAIPKGGRKGGLGANAGVERALRDRLGQHASSIQQATNLESGDFKVRALVVDDIWIPLGENMLIESFQPVWNVVIDGFGNKTPGARRATQFRSPWDVLHPGRTFAEMLAAHPLGVEVFEQRVRDYLAGKAVPLAPEGEGDD
;
A
#
# COMPACT_ATOMS: atom_id res chain seq x y z
N MET A 1 -15.23 2.58 9.21
CA MET A 1 -13.80 2.51 8.83
C MET A 1 -13.17 3.81 9.27
N ALA A 2 -11.94 3.80 9.77
CA ALA A 2 -11.27 5.01 10.27
C ALA A 2 -10.61 5.78 9.12
N GLY A 3 -10.52 7.10 9.20
CA GLY A 3 -9.61 7.87 8.33
C GLY A 3 -8.14 7.70 8.74
N PHE A 4 -7.19 8.07 7.86
CA PHE A 4 -5.76 8.06 8.22
C PHE A 4 -5.42 8.96 9.42
N GLY A 5 -6.21 10.01 9.69
CA GLY A 5 -6.05 10.89 10.85
C GLY A 5 -6.64 10.35 12.16
N GLU A 6 -7.35 9.22 12.14
CA GLU A 6 -8.09 8.66 13.29
C GLU A 6 -7.39 7.42 13.89
N LEU A 7 -6.09 7.25 13.63
CA LEU A 7 -5.33 6.05 14.00
C LEU A 7 -4.71 6.10 15.41
N GLY A 8 -5.11 7.07 16.25
CA GLY A 8 -4.51 7.35 17.55
C GLY A 8 -4.45 6.14 18.48
N ASP A 9 -5.50 5.33 18.49
CA ASP A 9 -5.65 4.20 19.41
C ASP A 9 -5.01 2.89 18.93
N LEU A 10 -4.49 2.84 17.70
CA LEU A 10 -3.89 1.62 17.15
C LEU A 10 -2.51 1.34 17.77
N SER A 11 -2.45 0.50 18.79
CA SER A 11 -1.18 0.01 19.34
C SER A 11 -0.89 -1.43 18.89
N GLY A 12 0.26 -1.64 18.24
CA GLY A 12 0.74 -2.99 17.93
C GLY A 12 1.15 -3.19 16.48
N ALA A 13 1.46 -4.46 16.18
CA ALA A 13 1.69 -4.99 14.85
C ALA A 13 0.46 -5.75 14.35
N GLY A 14 0.37 -5.96 13.04
CA GLY A 14 -0.78 -6.62 12.46
C GLY A 14 -0.92 -6.45 10.96
N VAL A 15 -2.16 -6.64 10.51
CA VAL A 15 -2.58 -6.47 9.12
C VAL A 15 -3.54 -5.30 8.97
N TYR A 16 -3.56 -4.67 7.80
CA TYR A 16 -4.49 -3.58 7.49
C TYR A 16 -4.96 -3.65 6.05
N ALA A 17 -6.12 -3.03 5.82
CA ALA A 17 -6.73 -2.87 4.52
C ALA A 17 -7.12 -1.39 4.33
N ILE A 18 -6.78 -0.85 3.17
CA ILE A 18 -7.07 0.53 2.75
C ILE A 18 -8.19 0.47 1.70
N TYR A 19 -9.16 1.35 1.83
CA TYR A 19 -10.34 1.46 0.97
C TYR A 19 -10.37 2.87 0.37
N TYR A 20 -10.80 2.97 -0.88
CA TYR A 20 -10.89 4.22 -1.62
C TYR A 20 -12.35 4.60 -1.86
N PHE A 21 -12.68 5.87 -1.72
CA PHE A 21 -14.03 6.44 -1.87
C PHE A 21 -14.04 7.72 -2.72
N GLY A 22 -12.91 8.05 -3.36
CA GLY A 22 -12.72 9.30 -4.07
C GLY A 22 -13.12 9.26 -5.55
N PRO A 23 -12.89 10.37 -6.26
CA PRO A 23 -13.39 10.58 -7.62
C PRO A 23 -12.45 10.09 -8.75
N PHE A 24 -11.31 9.48 -8.45
CA PHE A 24 -10.36 9.04 -9.47
C PHE A 24 -11.00 8.01 -10.40
N ALA A 25 -11.19 8.39 -11.67
CA ALA A 25 -12.10 7.70 -12.59
C ALA A 25 -11.79 6.21 -12.77
N ALA A 26 -10.51 5.82 -12.78
CA ALA A 26 -10.14 4.41 -12.92
C ALA A 26 -10.58 3.55 -11.72
N TYR A 27 -10.80 4.15 -10.55
CA TYR A 27 -11.21 3.46 -9.32
C TYR A 27 -12.73 3.51 -9.04
N ALA A 28 -13.52 4.11 -9.93
CA ALA A 28 -14.97 4.23 -9.75
C ALA A 28 -15.69 2.91 -9.35
N PRO A 29 -15.31 1.71 -9.85
CA PRO A 29 -15.97 0.46 -9.47
C PRO A 29 -15.76 -0.03 -8.03
N ILE A 30 -14.84 0.56 -7.24
CA ILE A 30 -14.50 0.09 -5.88
C ILE A 30 -14.84 1.11 -4.78
N THR A 31 -15.56 2.18 -5.10
CA THR A 31 -15.88 3.27 -4.17
C THR A 31 -17.01 2.98 -3.19
N ASP A 32 -17.61 1.79 -3.25
CA ASP A 32 -18.65 1.34 -2.33
C ASP A 32 -18.10 0.76 -1.00
N GLY A 33 -16.78 0.58 -0.91
CA GLY A 33 -16.11 -0.02 0.24
C GLY A 33 -16.24 -1.55 0.33
N GLY A 34 -16.76 -2.21 -0.72
CA GLY A 34 -16.88 -3.67 -0.81
C GLY A 34 -15.53 -4.37 -1.01
N ARG A 35 -14.54 -3.67 -1.59
CA ARG A 35 -13.19 -4.19 -1.84
C ARG A 35 -12.12 -3.18 -1.42
N PRO A 36 -11.06 -3.60 -0.69
CA PRO A 36 -9.91 -2.75 -0.44
C PRO A 36 -9.13 -2.45 -1.73
N ILE A 37 -8.55 -1.26 -1.82
CA ILE A 37 -7.61 -0.90 -2.90
C ILE A 37 -6.20 -1.44 -2.62
N TYR A 38 -5.86 -1.59 -1.32
CA TYR A 38 -4.59 -2.16 -0.87
C TYR A 38 -4.75 -2.93 0.44
N VAL A 39 -3.99 -4.01 0.59
CA VAL A 39 -3.79 -4.75 1.82
C VAL A 39 -2.30 -4.78 2.13
N GLY A 40 -1.94 -4.64 3.40
CA GLY A 40 -0.56 -4.82 3.81
C GLY A 40 -0.43 -5.21 5.28
N LYS A 41 0.82 -5.46 5.67
CA LYS A 41 1.20 -5.75 7.05
C LYS A 41 2.13 -4.73 7.68
N ALA A 42 2.22 -4.77 9.00
CA ALA A 42 3.23 -4.09 9.80
C ALA A 42 3.74 -5.04 10.89
N ILE A 43 5.03 -5.38 10.83
CA ILE A 43 5.72 -6.27 11.80
C ILE A 43 6.57 -5.40 12.74
N PRO A 44 6.72 -5.73 14.03
CA PRO A 44 7.55 -4.96 14.96
C PRO A 44 9.02 -4.92 14.52
N LYS A 45 9.67 -3.76 14.67
CA LYS A 45 11.12 -3.67 14.50
C LYS A 45 11.81 -4.42 15.65
N GLY A 46 12.63 -5.43 15.34
CA GLY A 46 13.48 -6.10 16.32
C GLY A 46 13.09 -7.51 16.74
N GLY A 47 11.99 -8.10 16.22
CA GLY A 47 11.57 -9.47 16.57
C GLY A 47 12.62 -10.57 16.32
N ARG A 48 13.62 -10.31 15.47
CA ARG A 48 14.73 -11.25 15.17
C ARG A 48 15.92 -11.18 16.14
N LYS A 49 15.96 -10.26 17.10
CA LYS A 49 17.02 -10.20 18.14
C LYS A 49 16.33 -10.22 19.50
N GLY A 50 16.42 -11.32 20.25
CA GLY A 50 15.80 -11.54 21.56
C GLY A 50 16.28 -10.61 22.68
N GLY A 51 16.17 -9.30 22.49
CA GLY A 51 16.53 -8.25 23.43
C GLY A 51 15.29 -7.70 24.12
N LEU A 52 15.30 -7.78 25.45
CA LEU A 52 14.27 -7.33 26.40
C LEU A 52 14.08 -5.80 26.46
N GLY A 53 14.08 -5.10 25.32
CA GLY A 53 14.00 -3.64 25.32
C GLY A 53 13.52 -3.05 24.01
N ALA A 54 12.21 -3.09 23.74
CA ALA A 54 11.50 -2.11 22.90
C ALA A 54 9.97 -2.31 22.87
N ASN A 55 9.27 -2.22 24.01
CA ASN A 55 7.79 -2.19 24.01
C ASN A 55 7.25 -1.09 23.05
N ALA A 56 7.92 0.06 23.00
CA ALA A 56 7.56 1.19 22.13
C ALA A 56 7.70 0.92 20.61
N GLY A 57 8.48 -0.09 20.20
CA GLY A 57 8.65 -0.48 18.79
C GLY A 57 7.53 -1.39 18.30
N VAL A 58 7.05 -2.27 19.19
CA VAL A 58 5.88 -3.14 18.95
C VAL A 58 4.61 -2.29 18.92
N GLU A 59 4.44 -1.38 19.87
CA GLU A 59 3.24 -0.56 20.02
C GLU A 59 2.97 0.38 18.84
N ARG A 60 3.96 0.73 18.01
CA ARG A 60 3.79 1.72 16.94
C ARG A 60 3.83 1.15 15.53
N ALA A 61 4.04 -0.16 15.35
CA ALA A 61 4.28 -0.75 14.03
C ALA A 61 3.19 -0.40 13.00
N LEU A 62 1.91 -0.62 13.34
CA LEU A 62 0.79 -0.28 12.46
C LEU A 62 0.68 1.23 12.20
N ARG A 63 0.78 2.07 13.25
CA ARG A 63 0.71 3.53 13.13
C ARG A 63 1.82 4.08 12.23
N ASP A 64 3.04 3.64 12.43
CA ASP A 64 4.19 4.07 11.64
C ASP A 64 4.03 3.69 10.17
N ARG A 65 3.57 2.46 9.88
CA ARG A 65 3.37 1.99 8.50
C ARG A 65 2.20 2.70 7.82
N LEU A 66 1.07 2.86 8.50
CA LEU A 66 -0.07 3.59 7.97
C LEU A 66 0.25 5.09 7.80
N GLY A 67 1.07 5.68 8.67
CA GLY A 67 1.56 7.04 8.52
C GLY A 67 2.44 7.23 7.27
N GLN A 68 3.30 6.24 6.95
CA GLN A 68 4.07 6.25 5.69
C GLN A 68 3.18 6.21 4.45
N HIS A 69 2.12 5.40 4.50
CA HIS A 69 1.13 5.31 3.43
C HIS A 69 0.33 6.60 3.27
N ALA A 70 -0.11 7.19 4.38
CA ALA A 70 -0.78 8.49 4.38
C ALA A 70 0.11 9.58 3.76
N SER A 71 1.39 9.63 4.13
CA SER A 71 2.37 10.54 3.54
C SER A 71 2.56 10.29 2.04
N SER A 72 2.55 9.04 1.58
CA SER A 72 2.64 8.71 0.15
C SER A 72 1.42 9.21 -0.63
N ILE A 73 0.23 9.05 -0.07
CA ILE A 73 -1.03 9.54 -0.65
C ILE A 73 -1.04 11.08 -0.68
N GLN A 74 -0.63 11.74 0.40
CA GLN A 74 -0.57 13.21 0.48
C GLN A 74 0.43 13.84 -0.51
N GLN A 75 1.47 13.10 -0.90
CA GLN A 75 2.43 13.54 -1.92
C GLN A 75 1.88 13.38 -3.34
N ALA A 76 0.92 12.49 -3.58
CA ALA A 76 0.36 12.29 -4.90
C ALA A 76 -0.50 13.50 -5.31
N THR A 77 -0.34 13.97 -6.54
CA THR A 77 -1.05 15.18 -7.01
C THR A 77 -2.51 14.93 -7.40
N ASN A 78 -2.91 13.66 -7.52
CA ASN A 78 -4.22 13.25 -8.00
C ASN A 78 -4.99 12.36 -7.00
N LEU A 79 -4.57 12.33 -5.73
CA LEU A 79 -5.24 11.64 -4.64
C LEU A 79 -5.46 12.60 -3.47
N GLU A 80 -6.57 12.44 -2.76
CA GLU A 80 -6.83 13.16 -1.51
C GLU A 80 -6.90 12.16 -0.36
N SER A 81 -6.22 12.47 0.75
CA SER A 81 -6.18 11.64 1.96
C SER A 81 -7.57 11.40 2.58
N GLY A 82 -8.47 12.37 2.44
CA GLY A 82 -9.87 12.29 2.89
C GLY A 82 -10.70 11.22 2.17
N ASP A 83 -10.29 10.81 0.98
CA ASP A 83 -10.96 9.80 0.17
C ASP A 83 -10.63 8.36 0.60
N PHE A 84 -9.79 8.19 1.61
CA PHE A 84 -9.35 6.87 2.05
C PHE A 84 -9.83 6.54 3.46
N LYS A 85 -10.16 5.26 3.64
CA LYS A 85 -10.43 4.70 4.96
C LYS A 85 -9.62 3.44 5.20
N VAL A 86 -9.38 3.12 6.45
CA VAL A 86 -8.55 2.02 6.90
C VAL A 86 -9.34 1.11 7.84
N ARG A 87 -9.08 -0.20 7.72
CA ARG A 87 -9.33 -1.19 8.76
C ARG A 87 -8.00 -1.83 9.15
N ALA A 88 -7.77 -2.06 10.43
CA ALA A 88 -6.57 -2.72 10.92
C ALA A 88 -6.96 -3.77 11.97
N LEU A 89 -6.18 -4.83 12.04
CA LEU A 89 -6.31 -5.89 13.04
C LEU A 89 -4.95 -6.13 13.67
N VAL A 90 -4.85 -5.88 14.98
CA VAL A 90 -3.66 -6.20 15.78
C VAL A 90 -3.66 -7.70 16.02
N VAL A 91 -2.55 -8.37 15.67
CA VAL A 91 -2.37 -9.82 15.86
C VAL A 91 -0.92 -10.12 16.22
N ASP A 92 -0.68 -11.29 16.82
CA ASP A 92 0.68 -11.78 17.04
C ASP A 92 1.46 -11.93 15.74
N ASP A 93 2.76 -11.71 15.81
CA ASP A 93 3.69 -11.68 14.68
C ASP A 93 3.66 -12.94 13.81
N ILE A 94 3.44 -14.11 14.41
CA ILE A 94 3.28 -15.41 13.74
C ILE A 94 2.14 -15.39 12.73
N TRP A 95 1.03 -14.71 13.04
CA TRP A 95 -0.19 -14.71 12.21
C TRP A 95 -0.17 -13.63 11.13
N ILE A 96 0.70 -12.62 11.24
CA ILE A 96 0.71 -11.47 10.35
C ILE A 96 0.90 -11.87 8.88
N PRO A 97 1.91 -12.70 8.51
CA PRO A 97 2.12 -13.06 7.10
C PRO A 97 0.95 -13.84 6.51
N LEU A 98 0.39 -14.78 7.29
CA LEU A 98 -0.76 -15.58 6.85
C LEU A 98 -1.99 -14.69 6.65
N GLY A 99 -2.27 -13.79 7.59
CA GLY A 99 -3.42 -12.88 7.51
C GLY A 99 -3.33 -11.94 6.30
N GLU A 100 -2.15 -11.40 6.00
CA GLU A 100 -1.94 -10.57 4.82
C GLU A 100 -2.21 -11.35 3.53
N ASN A 101 -1.60 -12.54 3.39
CA ASN A 101 -1.76 -13.37 2.21
C ASN A 101 -3.23 -13.76 2.00
N MET A 102 -3.93 -14.20 3.05
CA MET A 102 -5.35 -14.55 2.96
C MET A 102 -6.21 -13.37 2.50
N LEU A 103 -5.93 -12.16 2.99
CA LEU A 103 -6.67 -10.96 2.58
C LEU A 103 -6.36 -10.56 1.13
N ILE A 104 -5.09 -10.63 0.70
CA ILE A 104 -4.71 -10.39 -0.70
C ILE A 104 -5.37 -11.43 -1.62
N GLU A 105 -5.29 -12.71 -1.26
CA GLU A 105 -5.91 -13.81 -2.01
C GLU A 105 -7.42 -13.62 -2.15
N SER A 106 -8.11 -13.27 -1.06
CA SER A 106 -9.56 -13.13 -1.02
C SER A 106 -10.07 -11.90 -1.77
N PHE A 107 -9.38 -10.76 -1.65
CA PHE A 107 -9.88 -9.49 -2.16
C PHE A 107 -9.23 -9.05 -3.47
N GLN A 108 -8.05 -9.59 -3.80
CA GLN A 108 -7.21 -9.22 -4.94
C GLN A 108 -7.16 -7.69 -5.16
N PRO A 109 -6.63 -6.91 -4.19
CA PRO A 109 -6.65 -5.45 -4.24
C PRO A 109 -5.80 -4.91 -5.40
N VAL A 110 -6.27 -3.85 -6.08
CA VAL A 110 -5.65 -3.30 -7.28
C VAL A 110 -4.18 -2.92 -7.06
N TRP A 111 -3.86 -2.29 -5.93
CA TRP A 111 -2.48 -1.86 -5.62
C TRP A 111 -1.57 -2.99 -5.13
N ASN A 112 -2.11 -4.21 -4.95
CA ASN A 112 -1.31 -5.40 -4.67
C ASN A 112 -1.03 -6.21 -5.93
N VAL A 113 -2.05 -6.39 -6.79
CA VAL A 113 -1.99 -7.38 -7.88
C VAL A 113 -1.91 -6.79 -9.28
N VAL A 114 -2.16 -5.49 -9.48
CA VAL A 114 -2.17 -4.87 -10.82
C VAL A 114 -1.23 -3.66 -10.91
N ILE A 115 -1.26 -2.80 -9.90
CA ILE A 115 -0.48 -1.56 -9.81
C ILE A 115 0.44 -1.64 -8.59
N ASP A 116 1.60 -2.25 -8.74
CA ASP A 116 2.57 -2.40 -7.65
C ASP A 116 3.33 -1.10 -7.35
N GLY A 117 4.03 -1.11 -6.22
CA GLY A 117 4.95 -0.07 -5.80
C GLY A 117 4.38 0.95 -4.82
N PHE A 118 3.10 0.87 -4.44
CA PHE A 118 2.55 1.68 -3.36
C PHE A 118 3.35 1.50 -2.06
N GLY A 119 3.60 0.25 -1.67
CA GLY A 119 4.32 -0.09 -0.43
C GLY A 119 5.82 0.19 -0.42
N ASN A 120 6.39 0.62 -1.55
CA ASN A 120 7.82 0.88 -1.67
C ASN A 120 8.26 1.99 -0.73
N LYS A 121 9.31 1.71 0.05
CA LYS A 121 10.02 2.73 0.83
C LYS A 121 11.03 3.46 -0.05
N THR A 122 11.42 4.67 0.36
CA THR A 122 12.50 5.43 -0.29
C THR A 122 13.72 4.54 -0.53
N PRO A 123 14.13 4.36 -1.80
CA PRO A 123 15.29 3.54 -2.11
C PRO A 123 16.56 4.10 -1.46
N GLY A 124 17.44 3.23 -0.94
CA GLY A 124 18.81 3.64 -0.63
C GLY A 124 19.54 4.13 -1.88
N ALA A 125 20.60 4.94 -1.69
CA ALA A 125 21.31 5.71 -2.73
C ALA A 125 21.85 4.95 -3.96
N ARG A 126 21.68 3.62 -4.05
CA ARG A 126 22.17 2.75 -5.13
C ARG A 126 21.14 2.38 -6.21
N ARG A 127 19.95 2.98 -6.25
CA ARG A 127 18.87 2.57 -7.17
C ARG A 127 18.46 3.57 -8.25
N ALA A 128 19.29 4.57 -8.57
CA ALA A 128 18.97 5.60 -9.58
C ALA A 128 18.66 5.06 -11.00
N THR A 129 19.05 3.82 -11.31
CA THR A 129 18.74 3.14 -12.58
C THR A 129 17.37 2.45 -12.60
N GLN A 130 16.66 2.39 -11.47
CA GLN A 130 15.35 1.78 -11.40
C GLN A 130 14.29 2.70 -12.02
N PHE A 131 13.34 2.12 -12.76
CA PHE A 131 12.19 2.85 -13.27
C PHE A 131 11.19 3.17 -12.15
N ARG A 132 10.44 4.27 -12.31
CA ARG A 132 9.25 4.56 -11.49
C ARG A 132 8.30 3.36 -11.47
N SER A 133 7.74 3.04 -10.31
CA SER A 133 6.76 1.96 -10.22
C SER A 133 5.46 2.31 -10.97
N PRO A 134 4.64 1.33 -11.38
CA PRO A 134 3.30 1.58 -11.90
C PRO A 134 2.46 2.51 -11.02
N TRP A 135 2.55 2.36 -9.70
CA TRP A 135 1.86 3.28 -8.77
C TRP A 135 2.38 4.72 -8.88
N ASP A 136 3.70 4.92 -9.00
CA ASP A 136 4.30 6.26 -9.16
C ASP A 136 4.01 6.91 -10.53
N VAL A 137 3.78 6.10 -11.56
CA VAL A 137 3.35 6.58 -12.88
C VAL A 137 1.89 7.02 -12.83
N LEU A 138 1.04 6.25 -12.16
CA LEU A 138 -0.40 6.53 -12.02
C LEU A 138 -0.68 7.67 -11.01
N HIS A 139 0.15 7.79 -9.98
CA HIS A 139 0.03 8.74 -8.88
C HIS A 139 1.34 9.52 -8.68
N PRO A 140 1.63 10.50 -9.56
CA PRO A 140 2.87 11.26 -9.50
C PRO A 140 2.92 12.16 -8.26
N GLY A 141 4.13 12.42 -7.75
CA GLY A 141 4.40 13.43 -6.71
C GLY A 141 5.26 12.95 -5.53
N ARG A 142 5.49 11.63 -5.36
CA ARG A 142 6.46 11.14 -4.37
C ARG A 142 7.86 11.62 -4.73
N THR A 143 8.49 12.38 -3.83
CA THR A 143 9.79 13.04 -4.11
C THR A 143 10.89 12.05 -4.53
N PHE A 144 10.93 10.86 -3.93
CA PHE A 144 11.95 9.87 -4.30
C PHE A 144 11.70 9.26 -5.69
N ALA A 145 10.45 9.19 -6.14
CA ALA A 145 10.11 8.63 -7.45
C ALA A 145 10.47 9.61 -8.58
N GLU A 146 10.53 10.91 -8.29
CA GLU A 146 11.01 11.91 -9.23
C GLU A 146 12.49 11.70 -9.60
N MET A 147 13.27 11.12 -8.67
CA MET A 147 14.69 10.77 -8.87
C MET A 147 14.90 9.48 -9.67
N LEU A 148 13.84 8.73 -9.97
CA LEU A 148 13.90 7.47 -10.73
C LEU A 148 13.74 7.70 -12.24
N ALA A 149 14.22 6.75 -13.03
CA ALA A 149 14.05 6.79 -14.48
C ALA A 149 12.56 6.69 -14.86
N ALA A 150 12.18 7.33 -15.97
CA ALA A 150 10.83 7.26 -16.49
C ALA A 150 10.46 5.82 -16.86
N HIS A 151 9.29 5.36 -16.41
CA HIS A 151 8.78 4.04 -16.77
C HIS A 151 8.49 3.98 -18.29
N PRO A 152 8.78 2.86 -18.98
CA PRO A 152 8.56 2.75 -20.43
C PRO A 152 7.08 2.79 -20.84
N LEU A 153 6.16 2.49 -19.92
CA LEU A 153 4.71 2.60 -20.12
C LEU A 153 4.18 3.90 -19.52
N GLY A 154 3.27 4.56 -20.26
CA GLY A 154 2.57 5.77 -19.85
C GLY A 154 1.38 5.52 -18.91
N VAL A 155 0.82 6.61 -18.38
CA VAL A 155 -0.28 6.59 -17.40
C VAL A 155 -1.55 5.96 -17.96
N GLU A 156 -1.85 6.17 -19.24
CA GLU A 156 -3.06 5.69 -19.92
C GLU A 156 -3.11 4.16 -19.95
N VAL A 157 -1.94 3.52 -20.07
CA VAL A 157 -1.82 2.05 -20.05
C VAL A 157 -2.22 1.51 -18.68
N PHE A 158 -1.74 2.13 -17.61
CA PHE A 158 -2.03 1.70 -16.24
C PHE A 158 -3.48 1.99 -15.85
N GLU A 159 -4.01 3.15 -16.21
CA GLU A 159 -5.43 3.44 -16.02
C GLU A 159 -6.32 2.42 -16.73
N GLN A 160 -5.99 2.09 -17.98
CA GLN A 160 -6.76 1.11 -18.74
C GLN A 160 -6.67 -0.27 -18.11
N ARG A 161 -5.49 -0.67 -17.64
CA ARG A 161 -5.28 -1.93 -16.92
C ARG A 161 -6.13 -2.01 -15.66
N VAL A 162 -6.21 -0.93 -14.88
CA VAL A 162 -7.09 -0.84 -13.71
C VAL A 162 -8.56 -1.00 -14.12
N ARG A 163 -9.02 -0.25 -15.12
CA ARG A 163 -10.40 -0.31 -15.61
C ARG A 163 -10.77 -1.71 -16.08
N ASP A 164 -9.91 -2.34 -16.87
CA ASP A 164 -10.13 -3.68 -17.40
C ASP A 164 -10.15 -4.73 -16.29
N TYR A 165 -9.24 -4.64 -15.32
CA TYR A 165 -9.21 -5.53 -14.17
C TYR A 165 -10.48 -5.41 -13.30
N LEU A 166 -10.89 -4.18 -12.98
CA LEU A 166 -12.11 -3.95 -12.20
C LEU A 166 -13.39 -4.32 -12.95
N ALA A 167 -13.35 -4.35 -14.28
CA ALA A 167 -14.42 -4.88 -15.14
C ALA A 167 -14.39 -6.41 -15.29
N GLY A 168 -13.48 -7.12 -14.61
CA GLY A 168 -13.38 -8.59 -14.65
C GLY A 168 -12.67 -9.14 -15.90
N LYS A 169 -11.95 -8.30 -16.65
CA LYS A 169 -11.16 -8.75 -17.80
C LYS A 169 -9.79 -9.23 -17.35
N ALA A 170 -9.22 -10.16 -18.13
CA ALA A 170 -7.85 -10.59 -17.92
C ALA A 170 -6.88 -9.43 -18.22
N VAL A 171 -6.02 -9.13 -17.26
CA VAL A 171 -4.90 -8.20 -17.41
C VAL A 171 -3.63 -8.88 -16.91
N PRO A 172 -2.43 -8.48 -17.36
CA PRO A 172 -1.23 -9.01 -16.75
C PRO A 172 -1.19 -8.53 -15.29
N LEU A 173 -0.75 -9.38 -14.36
CA LEU A 173 -0.63 -9.03 -12.94
C LEU A 173 0.74 -8.42 -12.65
N ALA A 174 0.85 -7.72 -11.53
CA ALA A 174 2.14 -7.34 -10.97
C ALA A 174 2.95 -8.60 -10.63
N PRO A 175 4.27 -8.58 -10.80
CA PRO A 175 5.12 -9.67 -10.31
C PRO A 175 4.93 -9.82 -8.79
N GLU A 176 5.00 -11.05 -8.28
CA GLU A 176 5.00 -11.29 -6.83
C GLU A 176 6.19 -10.52 -6.23
N GLY A 177 5.89 -9.50 -5.42
CA GLY A 177 6.92 -8.74 -4.72
C GLY A 177 7.59 -9.63 -3.68
N GLU A 178 8.93 -9.65 -3.64
CA GLU A 178 9.68 -10.12 -2.48
C GLU A 178 9.19 -9.30 -1.27
N GLY A 179 8.49 -9.95 -0.34
CA GLY A 179 7.93 -9.28 0.83
C GLY A 179 9.00 -8.45 1.54
N ASP A 180 8.67 -7.21 1.91
CA ASP A 180 9.50 -6.31 2.73
C ASP A 180 10.01 -7.07 3.99
N ASP A 181 11.17 -7.71 3.88
CA ASP A 181 11.96 -8.33 4.96
C ASP A 181 12.73 -7.29 5.77
#